data_AF-E6TVF2-F1
#
_entry.id   AF-E6TVF2-F1
#
_cell.length_a   1.000
_cell.length_b   1.000
_cell.length_c   1.000
_cell.angle_alpha   90.00
_cell.angle_beta   90.00
_cell.angle_gamma   90.00
#
_symmetry.space_group_name_H-M   'P 1'
#
loop_
_entity.id
_entity.type
_entity.pdbx_description
1 polymer ?
#
loop_
_entity_poly.entity_id
_entity_poly.type
_entity_poly.pdbx_seq_one_letter_code
_entity_poly.pdbx_strand_id
1 'polypeptide(L)'
;MTYTLTDIILLSLISNELIPQFFSGLLGSLLTIIITFFIYRSNKKEVRKEFIYSLIMNELYPKVYKPIIEEYQLYIDKSHSGVEYTINISALEKTISSNKAIIKFSSGLIESRINTLYSLCKTIDDNSDYNKKMKKILFELKSIQEEVTKQFKELSV
;
A
#
# COMPACT_ATOMS: atom_id res chain seq x y z
N MET A 1 -18.47 -28.14 11.83
CA MET A 1 -17.39 -27.92 10.85
C MET A 1 -16.12 -28.48 11.46
N THR A 2 -15.71 -29.68 11.07
CA THR A 2 -14.56 -30.40 11.64
C THR A 2 -13.31 -30.04 10.84
N TYR A 3 -12.33 -29.43 11.50
CA TYR A 3 -11.03 -29.13 10.90
C TYR A 3 -10.22 -30.41 10.79
N THR A 4 -9.51 -30.58 9.67
CA THR A 4 -8.62 -31.72 9.48
C THR A 4 -7.34 -31.52 10.30
N LEU A 5 -6.68 -32.61 10.68
CA LEU A 5 -5.41 -32.55 11.43
C LEU A 5 -4.34 -31.72 10.67
N THR A 6 -4.39 -31.76 9.33
CA THR A 6 -3.62 -30.92 8.43
C THR A 6 -3.91 -29.42 8.59
N ASP A 7 -5.17 -29.02 8.79
CA ASP A 7 -5.52 -27.62 9.03
C ASP A 7 -4.92 -27.12 10.36
N ILE A 8 -4.91 -27.98 11.39
CA ILE A 8 -4.39 -27.67 12.72
C ILE A 8 -2.87 -27.54 12.70
N ILE A 9 -2.17 -28.45 12.00
CA ILE A 9 -0.70 -28.41 11.85
C ILE A 9 -0.28 -27.20 11.00
N LEU A 10 -1.03 -26.86 9.95
CA LEU A 10 -0.77 -25.68 9.14
C LEU A 10 -0.97 -24.38 9.95
N LEU A 11 -2.02 -24.33 10.77
CA LEU A 11 -2.29 -23.21 11.68
C LEU A 11 -1.21 -23.06 12.77
N SER A 12 -0.68 -24.16 13.31
CA SER A 12 0.40 -24.11 14.31
C SER A 12 1.74 -23.71 13.71
N LEU A 13 2.00 -24.07 12.45
CA LEU A 13 3.18 -23.61 11.72
C LEU A 13 3.11 -22.11 11.43
N ILE A 14 1.93 -21.60 11.05
CA ILE A 14 1.73 -20.16 10.78
C ILE A 14 1.84 -19.31 12.05
N SER A 15 1.40 -19.79 13.22
CA SER A 15 1.21 -18.93 14.39
C SER A 15 2.47 -18.60 15.20
N ASN A 16 3.54 -19.40 15.16
CA ASN A 16 4.63 -19.25 16.14
C ASN A 16 6.00 -18.86 15.58
N GLU A 17 6.33 -19.09 14.29
CA GLU A 17 7.69 -18.78 13.80
C GLU A 17 7.79 -18.27 12.35
N LEU A 18 6.73 -18.41 11.55
CA LEU A 18 6.84 -18.26 10.09
C LEU A 18 6.43 -16.88 9.54
N ILE A 19 5.53 -16.15 10.20
CA ILE A 19 5.08 -14.83 9.74
C ILE A 19 6.25 -13.84 9.56
N PRO A 20 7.26 -13.77 10.47
CA PRO A 20 8.39 -12.85 10.29
C PRO A 20 9.35 -13.27 9.15
N GLN A 21 9.46 -14.56 8.84
CA GLN A 21 10.45 -15.08 7.89
C GLN A 21 10.01 -15.00 6.42
N PHE A 22 8.71 -14.88 6.15
CA PHE A 22 8.17 -14.90 4.78
C PHE A 22 8.37 -13.61 3.98
N PHE A 23 8.77 -12.51 4.61
CA PHE A 23 8.85 -11.19 3.96
C PHE A 23 10.21 -10.88 3.28
N SER A 24 11.09 -11.87 3.08
CA SER A 24 12.35 -11.67 2.36
C SER A 24 12.31 -12.21 0.92
N GLY A 25 12.15 -11.30 -0.05
CA GLY A 25 12.39 -11.56 -1.48
C GLY A 25 11.15 -11.82 -2.36
N LEU A 26 11.39 -11.94 -3.68
CA LEU A 26 10.38 -12.04 -4.75
C LEU A 26 9.40 -13.23 -4.57
N LEU A 27 9.86 -14.33 -3.96
CA LEU A 27 9.07 -15.50 -3.57
C LEU A 27 8.08 -15.20 -2.43
N GLY A 28 8.36 -14.18 -1.60
CA GLY A 28 7.49 -13.72 -0.52
C GLY A 28 6.16 -13.16 -1.03
N SER A 29 6.12 -12.54 -2.22
CA SER A 29 4.89 -11.92 -2.75
C SER A 29 3.79 -12.93 -3.10
N LEU A 30 4.15 -14.06 -3.71
CA LEU A 30 3.21 -15.12 -4.11
C LEU A 30 2.77 -15.96 -2.91
N LEU A 31 3.70 -16.23 -1.99
CA LEU A 31 3.40 -16.90 -0.73
C LEU A 31 2.53 -16.03 0.18
N THR A 32 2.76 -14.71 0.19
CA THR A 32 1.91 -13.75 0.90
C THR A 32 0.50 -13.83 0.35
N ILE A 33 0.28 -13.84 -0.98
CA ILE A 33 -1.07 -13.99 -1.56
C ILE A 33 -1.76 -15.30 -1.11
N ILE A 34 -1.02 -16.43 -1.06
CA ILE A 34 -1.55 -17.73 -0.61
C ILE A 34 -1.90 -17.68 0.88
N ILE A 35 -1.00 -17.17 1.71
CA ILE A 35 -1.21 -17.01 3.16
C ILE A 35 -2.37 -16.04 3.43
N THR A 36 -2.47 -14.94 2.67
CA THR A 36 -3.59 -14.00 2.75
C THR A 36 -4.91 -14.69 2.45
N PHE A 37 -4.97 -15.54 1.42
CA PHE A 37 -6.17 -16.28 1.08
C PHE A 37 -6.59 -17.23 2.21
N PHE A 38 -5.63 -17.93 2.84
CA PHE A 38 -5.89 -18.82 3.97
C PHE A 38 -6.30 -18.09 5.26
N ILE A 39 -5.65 -16.96 5.59
CA ILE A 39 -5.97 -16.15 6.76
C ILE A 39 -7.32 -15.45 6.59
N TYR A 40 -7.62 -14.96 5.38
CA TYR A 40 -8.93 -14.40 5.06
C TYR A 40 -10.04 -15.46 5.07
N ARG A 41 -9.72 -16.72 4.78
CA ARG A 41 -10.66 -17.85 4.93
C ARG A 41 -10.85 -18.27 6.41
N SER A 42 -9.88 -18.03 7.28
CA SER A 42 -10.03 -18.25 8.72
C SER A 42 -10.94 -17.21 9.37
N ASN A 43 -11.91 -17.64 10.18
CA ASN A 43 -12.85 -16.75 10.92
C ASN A 43 -12.24 -16.07 12.16
N LYS A 44 -10.91 -16.16 12.35
CA LYS A 44 -10.22 -15.53 13.48
C LYS A 44 -9.92 -14.06 13.17
N LYS A 45 -10.74 -13.17 13.72
CA LYS A 45 -10.62 -11.71 13.53
C LYS A 45 -9.24 -11.16 13.93
N GLU A 46 -8.60 -11.73 14.97
CA GLU A 46 -7.29 -11.28 15.46
C GLU A 46 -6.15 -11.61 14.50
N VAL A 47 -6.08 -12.85 14.01
CA VAL A 47 -5.07 -13.27 13.01
C VAL A 47 -5.15 -12.43 11.74
N ARG A 48 -6.36 -12.03 11.32
CA ARG A 48 -6.53 -11.12 10.18
C ARG A 48 -5.98 -9.72 10.47
N LYS A 49 -6.17 -9.18 11.67
CA LYS A 49 -5.64 -7.87 12.05
C LYS A 49 -4.11 -7.86 12.08
N GLU A 50 -3.50 -8.86 12.71
CA GLU A 50 -2.03 -8.99 12.76
C GLU A 50 -1.43 -9.15 11.36
N PHE A 51 -2.06 -9.96 10.51
CA PHE A 51 -1.64 -10.13 9.14
C PHE A 51 -1.74 -8.83 8.34
N ILE A 52 -2.87 -8.11 8.42
CA ILE A 52 -3.05 -6.82 7.74
C ILE A 52 -2.03 -5.80 8.24
N TYR A 53 -1.78 -5.74 9.56
CA TYR A 53 -0.76 -4.86 10.13
C TYR A 53 0.63 -5.18 9.59
N SER A 54 1.02 -6.48 9.59
CA SER A 54 2.29 -6.94 9.05
C SER A 54 2.45 -6.59 7.57
N LEU A 55 1.40 -6.82 6.77
CA LEU A 55 1.35 -6.44 5.37
C LEU A 55 1.46 -4.91 5.18
N ILE A 56 0.80 -4.13 6.03
CA ILE A 56 0.91 -2.66 5.97
C ILE A 56 2.35 -2.23 6.23
N MET A 57 2.97 -2.72 7.29
CA MET A 57 4.30 -2.29 7.72
C MET A 57 5.42 -2.79 6.80
N ASN A 58 5.36 -4.04 6.37
CA ASN A 58 6.45 -4.69 5.65
C ASN A 58 6.34 -4.54 4.12
N GLU A 59 5.12 -4.34 3.61
CA GLU A 59 4.85 -4.33 2.17
C GLU A 59 4.28 -2.99 1.71
N LEU A 60 3.06 -2.63 2.14
CA LEU A 60 2.37 -1.43 1.63
C LEU A 60 3.12 -0.14 1.95
N TYR A 61 3.59 0.03 3.19
CA TYR A 61 4.28 1.24 3.59
C TYR A 61 5.57 1.47 2.78
N PRO A 62 6.57 0.57 2.82
CA PRO A 62 7.83 0.82 2.12
C PRO A 62 7.68 0.81 0.60
N LYS A 63 6.78 0.00 0.03
CA LYS A 63 6.70 -0.19 -1.43
C LYS A 63 5.69 0.73 -2.13
N VAL A 64 4.72 1.27 -1.40
CA VAL A 64 3.63 2.08 -1.99
C VAL A 64 3.46 3.40 -1.27
N TYR A 65 3.16 3.39 0.04
CA TYR A 65 2.81 4.63 0.74
C TYR A 65 3.98 5.57 0.85
N LYS A 66 5.16 5.07 1.24
CA LYS A 66 6.36 5.86 1.42
C LYS A 66 6.78 6.57 0.12
N PRO A 67 6.94 5.89 -1.04
CA PRO A 67 7.27 6.59 -2.29
C PRO A 67 6.24 7.67 -2.68
N ILE A 68 4.94 7.42 -2.48
CA ILE A 68 3.88 8.40 -2.77
C ILE A 68 3.98 9.62 -1.84
N ILE A 69 4.18 9.38 -0.54
CA ILE A 69 4.29 10.42 0.48
C ILE A 69 5.58 11.23 0.31
N GLU A 70 6.70 10.58 0.00
CA GLU A 70 7.99 11.24 -0.24
C GLU A 70 7.93 12.16 -1.46
N GLU A 71 7.25 11.74 -2.54
CA GLU A 71 7.05 12.59 -3.71
C GLU A 71 6.23 13.84 -3.39
N TYR A 72 5.19 13.70 -2.56
CA TYR A 72 4.40 14.84 -2.09
C TYR A 72 5.19 15.76 -1.18
N GLN A 73 5.97 15.20 -0.25
CA GLN A 73 6.81 15.98 0.65
C GLN A 73 7.89 16.74 -0.13
N LEU A 74 8.50 16.11 -1.13
CA LEU A 74 9.49 16.74 -1.99
C LEU A 74 8.89 17.94 -2.74
N TYR A 75 7.66 17.82 -3.25
CA TYR A 75 6.94 18.96 -3.84
C TYR A 75 6.72 20.09 -2.82
N ILE A 76 6.28 19.76 -1.60
CA ILE A 76 6.08 20.75 -0.53
C ILE A 76 7.38 21.48 -0.21
N ASP A 77 8.47 20.74 0.01
CA ASP A 77 9.75 21.29 0.46
C ASP A 77 10.37 22.20 -0.62
N LYS A 78 10.28 21.80 -1.89
CA LYS A 78 10.73 22.62 -3.03
C LYS A 78 9.88 23.87 -3.20
N SER A 79 8.56 23.75 -3.09
CA SER A 79 7.65 24.88 -3.15
C SER A 79 7.92 25.91 -2.04
N HIS A 80 8.17 25.45 -0.80
CA HIS A 80 8.56 26.33 0.31
C HIS A 80 9.92 27.02 0.09
N SER A 81 10.83 26.36 -0.62
CA SER A 81 12.14 26.91 -0.98
C SER A 81 12.10 27.85 -2.18
N GLY A 82 10.92 28.09 -2.78
CA GLY A 82 10.76 28.89 -4.00
C GLY A 82 11.28 28.21 -5.27
N VAL A 83 11.51 26.89 -5.22
CA VAL A 83 12.02 26.10 -6.35
C VAL A 83 10.85 25.44 -7.07
N GLU A 84 10.75 25.67 -8.38
CA GLU A 84 9.80 24.96 -9.23
C GLU A 84 10.13 23.46 -9.23
N TYR A 85 9.13 22.63 -8.91
CA TYR A 85 9.27 21.18 -8.86
C TYR A 85 8.11 20.50 -9.56
N THR A 86 8.45 19.61 -10.49
CA THR A 86 7.50 18.78 -11.21
C THR A 86 7.43 17.42 -10.55
N ILE A 87 6.24 17.04 -10.08
CA ILE A 87 5.97 15.69 -9.57
C ILE A 87 6.36 14.64 -10.60
N ASN A 88 7.08 13.62 -10.17
CA ASN A 88 7.50 12.50 -11.00
C ASN A 88 6.35 11.51 -11.24
N ILE A 89 5.49 11.87 -12.20
CA ILE A 89 4.31 11.09 -12.59
C ILE A 89 4.68 9.66 -13.03
N SER A 90 5.78 9.49 -13.75
CA SER A 90 6.23 8.17 -14.21
C SER A 90 6.64 7.27 -13.04
N ALA A 91 7.33 7.81 -12.04
CA ALA A 91 7.69 7.07 -10.83
C ALA A 91 6.45 6.67 -10.01
N LEU A 92 5.46 7.56 -9.88
CA LEU A 92 4.20 7.25 -9.22
C LEU A 92 3.42 6.17 -9.96
N GLU A 93 3.29 6.28 -11.28
CA GLU A 93 2.62 5.28 -12.11
C GLU A 93 3.28 3.90 -11.97
N LYS A 94 4.62 3.86 -12.07
CA LYS A 94 5.41 2.64 -11.93
C LYS A 94 5.24 2.02 -10.54
N THR A 95 5.29 2.85 -9.49
CA THR A 95 5.10 2.41 -8.10
C THR A 95 3.73 1.74 -7.93
N ILE A 96 2.67 2.37 -8.42
CA ILE A 96 1.31 1.86 -8.25
C ILE A 96 1.07 0.59 -9.09
N SER A 97 1.47 0.63 -10.37
CA SER A 97 1.29 -0.52 -11.27
C SER A 97 2.06 -1.77 -10.81
N SER A 98 3.30 -1.60 -10.32
CA SER A 98 4.14 -2.71 -9.84
C SER A 98 3.60 -3.34 -8.55
N ASN A 99 2.77 -2.63 -7.79
CA ASN A 99 2.28 -3.05 -6.48
C ASN A 99 0.75 -3.23 -6.42
N LYS A 100 0.08 -3.31 -7.58
CA LYS A 100 -1.40 -3.38 -7.67
C LYS A 100 -2.03 -4.51 -6.86
N ALA A 101 -1.34 -5.64 -6.71
CA ALA A 101 -1.84 -6.78 -5.94
C ALA A 101 -1.91 -6.47 -4.43
N ILE A 102 -0.87 -5.84 -3.88
CA ILE A 102 -0.83 -5.53 -2.45
C ILE A 102 -1.72 -4.35 -2.07
N ILE A 103 -1.92 -3.39 -2.99
CA ILE A 103 -2.81 -2.23 -2.80
C ILE A 103 -4.25 -2.63 -2.44
N LYS A 104 -4.73 -3.78 -2.93
CA LYS A 104 -6.07 -4.32 -2.60
C LYS A 104 -6.28 -4.62 -1.12
N PHE A 105 -5.20 -4.67 -0.34
CA PHE A 105 -5.26 -4.89 1.11
C PHE A 105 -5.13 -3.59 1.92
N SER A 106 -5.01 -2.44 1.25
CA SER A 106 -5.13 -1.14 1.91
C SER A 106 -6.57 -0.90 2.37
N SER A 107 -6.79 0.15 3.17
CA SER A 107 -8.16 0.54 3.50
C SER A 107 -8.88 0.97 2.22
N GLY A 108 -10.20 0.71 2.13
CA GLY A 108 -10.95 1.01 0.91
C GLY A 108 -10.87 2.49 0.47
N LEU A 109 -10.69 3.41 1.43
CA LEU A 109 -10.44 4.82 1.13
C LEU A 109 -9.05 5.05 0.50
N ILE A 110 -7.99 4.49 1.10
CA ILE A 110 -6.62 4.60 0.58
C ILE A 110 -6.53 3.95 -0.81
N GLU A 111 -7.09 2.76 -0.99
CA GLU A 111 -7.15 2.05 -2.28
C GLU A 111 -7.78 2.93 -3.36
N SER A 112 -8.96 3.50 -3.07
CA SER A 112 -9.70 4.34 -4.00
C SER A 112 -8.90 5.58 -4.43
N ARG A 113 -8.23 6.24 -3.48
CA ARG A 113 -7.36 7.39 -3.73
C ARG A 113 -6.15 7.02 -4.59
N ILE A 114 -5.48 5.91 -4.26
CA ILE A 114 -4.33 5.41 -5.04
C ILE A 114 -4.75 5.06 -6.47
N ASN A 115 -5.89 4.42 -6.67
CA ASN A 115 -6.41 4.09 -8.00
C ASN A 115 -6.79 5.35 -8.80
N THR A 116 -7.33 6.37 -8.13
CA THR A 116 -7.62 7.67 -8.74
C THR A 116 -6.33 8.37 -9.18
N LEU A 117 -5.31 8.41 -8.31
CA LEU A 117 -3.99 8.92 -8.62
C LEU A 117 -3.38 8.19 -9.82
N TYR A 118 -3.42 6.86 -9.85
CA TYR A 118 -2.93 6.05 -10.97
C TYR A 118 -3.63 6.41 -12.28
N SER A 119 -4.95 6.57 -12.27
CA SER A 119 -5.69 6.97 -13.46
C SER A 119 -5.30 8.37 -13.93
N LEU A 120 -5.04 9.31 -13.02
CA LEU A 120 -4.56 10.65 -13.39
C LEU A 120 -3.19 10.56 -14.04
N CYS A 121 -2.24 9.86 -13.41
CA CYS A 121 -0.87 9.68 -13.90
C CYS A 121 -0.84 9.07 -15.31
N LYS A 122 -1.60 8.00 -15.52
CA LYS A 122 -1.63 7.26 -16.79
C LYS A 122 -2.18 8.06 -17.98
N THR A 123 -2.96 9.12 -17.71
CA THR A 123 -3.58 9.93 -18.78
C THR A 123 -2.78 11.18 -19.12
N ILE A 124 -1.58 11.35 -18.57
CA ILE A 124 -0.74 12.53 -18.85
C ILE A 124 0.21 12.17 -19.99
N ASP A 125 -0.10 12.69 -21.18
CA ASP A 125 0.69 12.48 -22.38
C ASP A 125 1.69 13.62 -22.63
N ASP A 126 1.44 14.82 -22.08
CA ASP A 126 2.28 16.00 -22.25
C ASP A 126 2.19 17.01 -21.08
N ASN A 127 2.97 18.10 -21.19
CA ASN A 127 3.03 19.17 -20.19
C ASN A 127 1.72 19.98 -20.05
N SER A 128 0.94 20.14 -21.14
CA SER A 128 -0.34 20.86 -21.09
C SER A 128 -1.34 20.09 -20.23
N ASP A 129 -1.39 18.78 -20.44
CA ASP A 129 -2.24 17.88 -19.69
C ASP A 129 -1.81 17.71 -18.23
N TYR A 130 -0.50 17.68 -18.00
CA TYR A 130 0.06 17.76 -16.66
C TYR A 130 -0.47 19.00 -15.92
N ASN A 131 -0.33 20.19 -16.49
CA ASN A 131 -0.74 21.44 -15.85
C ASN A 131 -2.24 21.47 -15.50
N LYS A 132 -3.10 20.92 -16.37
CA LYS A 132 -4.54 20.82 -16.10
C LYS A 132 -4.86 19.86 -14.95
N LYS A 133 -4.09 18.78 -14.81
CA LYS A 133 -4.34 17.69 -13.85
C LYS A 133 -3.56 17.88 -12.54
N MET A 134 -2.55 18.74 -12.51
CA MET A 134 -1.63 18.97 -11.38
C MET A 134 -2.36 19.21 -10.06
N LYS A 135 -3.37 20.09 -10.03
CA LYS A 135 -4.16 20.36 -8.83
C LYS A 135 -4.86 19.11 -8.28
N LYS A 136 -5.35 18.22 -9.17
CA LYS A 136 -5.99 16.97 -8.78
C LYS A 136 -4.96 15.95 -8.28
N ILE A 137 -3.80 15.86 -8.94
CA ILE A 137 -2.70 14.99 -8.50
C ILE A 137 -2.27 15.37 -7.09
N LEU A 138 -2.02 16.66 -6.83
CA LEU A 138 -1.66 17.17 -5.50
C LEU A 138 -2.73 16.89 -4.45
N PHE A 139 -4.00 17.03 -4.82
CA PHE A 139 -5.10 16.69 -3.93
C PHE A 139 -5.09 15.21 -3.53
N GLU A 140 -4.95 14.31 -4.51
CA GLU A 140 -4.92 12.87 -4.23
C GLU A 140 -3.67 12.47 -3.41
N LEU A 141 -2.50 13.04 -3.71
CA LEU A 141 -1.28 12.83 -2.93
C LEU A 141 -1.45 13.24 -1.46
N LYS A 142 -1.99 14.44 -1.23
CA LYS A 142 -2.28 14.93 0.11
C LYS A 142 -3.28 14.03 0.84
N SER A 143 -4.38 13.66 0.18
CA SER A 143 -5.40 12.78 0.77
C SER A 143 -4.84 11.41 1.13
N ILE A 144 -3.96 10.84 0.31
CA ILE A 144 -3.29 9.57 0.63
C ILE A 144 -2.42 9.73 1.89
N GLN A 145 -1.63 10.80 2.00
CA GLN A 145 -0.82 11.05 3.19
C GLN A 145 -1.69 11.17 4.46
N GLU A 146 -2.79 11.91 4.39
CA GLU A 146 -3.72 12.11 5.51
C GLU A 146 -4.37 10.80 5.97
N GLU A 147 -4.87 9.99 5.03
CA GLU A 147 -5.50 8.70 5.33
C GLU A 147 -4.50 7.66 5.86
N VAL A 148 -3.29 7.61 5.29
CA VAL A 148 -2.22 6.74 5.80
C VAL A 148 -1.81 7.16 7.21
N THR A 149 -1.68 8.45 7.47
CA THR A 149 -1.37 8.97 8.82
C THR A 149 -2.47 8.62 9.81
N LYS A 150 -3.73 8.74 9.41
CA LYS A 150 -4.89 8.37 10.23
C LYS A 150 -4.88 6.87 10.55
N GLN A 151 -4.66 6.02 9.55
CA GLN A 151 -4.54 4.57 9.73
C GLN A 151 -3.45 4.21 10.75
N PHE A 152 -2.27 4.83 10.67
CA PHE A 152 -1.20 4.54 11.63
C PHE A 152 -1.53 5.00 13.06
N LYS A 153 -2.22 6.14 13.22
CA LYS A 153 -2.70 6.57 14.53
C LYS A 153 -3.67 5.57 15.13
N GLU A 154 -4.64 5.09 14.35
CA GLU A 154 -5.62 4.09 14.78
C GLU A 154 -4.97 2.73 15.14
N LEU A 155 -3.82 2.40 14.54
CA LEU A 155 -3.07 1.17 14.84
C LEU A 155 -2.13 1.31 16.05
N SER A 156 -1.87 2.53 16.52
CA SER A 156 -1.01 2.82 17.67
C SER A 156 -1.74 2.93 19.02
N VAL A 157 -3.06 2.74 19.00
CA VAL A 157 -3.99 2.75 20.16
C VAL A 157 -4.45 1.34 20.43
#